data_AF-A0A1F3DFA2-F1
#
_entry.id   AF-A0A1F3DFA2-F1
#
_cell.length_a   1.000
_cell.length_b   1.000
_cell.length_c   1.000
_cell.angle_alpha   90.00
_cell.angle_beta   90.00
_cell.angle_gamma   90.00
#
_symmetry.space_group_name_H-M   'P 1'
#
loop_
_entity.id
_entity.type
_entity.pdbx_description
1 polymer ?
#
loop_
_entity_poly.entity_id
_entity_poly.type
_entity_poly.pdbx_seq_one_letter_code
_entity_poly.pdbx_strand_id
1 'polypeptide(L)'
;MIQNQLLQNVFKVYDILHSTEQEYEVIKRLINVIPQCFQFPQVCSSEILVNENNWRSPLFEMSKLKIEAELVLAHGKIVVYYSTNSSQNKIAFLHEEMQFLNVIAQHIDNYIVQKLELQTCNSESLNESDAQWRMNVARLLSQKCPLKKLGIIAIYLIGSVKSLKAGPASDIDFLVHYKNENYNKKFIEAYFSGWDHSIINENLKRTGYQCESIIELHLITDEDIKNKTSYTIMIGAIENNALLLIKESDE
;
A
#
# COMPACT_ATOMS: atom_id res chain seq x y z
N MET A 1 -23.41 -13.64 -20.61
CA MET A 1 -23.95 -12.30 -20.28
C MET A 1 -23.55 -11.89 -18.86
N ILE A 2 -23.83 -12.72 -17.83
CA ILE A 2 -23.49 -12.44 -16.41
C ILE A 2 -21.98 -12.27 -16.16
N GLN A 3 -21.12 -13.13 -16.71
CA GLN A 3 -19.64 -13.00 -16.59
C GLN A 3 -19.08 -11.70 -17.18
N ASN A 4 -19.68 -11.19 -18.27
CA ASN A 4 -19.21 -9.97 -18.93
C ASN A 4 -19.56 -8.73 -18.08
N GLN A 5 -20.73 -8.75 -17.41
CA GLN A 5 -21.17 -7.69 -16.52
C GLN A 5 -20.36 -7.67 -15.20
N LEU A 6 -20.03 -8.84 -14.65
CA LEU A 6 -19.11 -8.96 -13.50
C LEU A 6 -17.74 -8.37 -13.83
N LEU A 7 -17.16 -8.76 -14.96
CA LEU A 7 -15.85 -8.24 -15.40
C LEU A 7 -15.89 -6.70 -15.59
N GLN A 8 -16.94 -6.18 -16.22
CA GLN A 8 -17.15 -4.73 -16.36
C GLN A 8 -17.24 -4.01 -15.02
N ASN A 9 -17.88 -4.61 -14.01
CA ASN A 9 -17.98 -4.00 -12.69
C ASN A 9 -16.66 -4.06 -11.91
N VAL A 10 -15.85 -5.10 -12.09
CA VAL A 10 -14.47 -5.15 -11.56
C VAL A 10 -13.62 -4.01 -12.15
N PHE A 11 -13.68 -3.78 -13.47
CA PHE A 11 -12.97 -2.66 -14.10
C PHE A 11 -13.44 -1.31 -13.57
N LYS A 12 -14.75 -1.12 -13.32
CA LYS A 12 -15.26 0.11 -12.69
C LYS A 12 -14.65 0.36 -11.31
N VAL A 13 -14.44 -0.69 -10.50
CA VAL A 13 -13.77 -0.53 -9.19
C VAL A 13 -12.35 -0.02 -9.38
N TYR A 14 -11.60 -0.57 -10.33
CA TYR A 14 -10.27 -0.09 -10.68
C TYR A 14 -10.28 1.37 -11.17
N ASP A 15 -11.19 1.73 -12.07
CA ASP A 15 -11.32 3.10 -12.58
C ASP A 15 -11.65 4.11 -11.47
N ILE A 16 -12.51 3.73 -10.53
CA ILE A 16 -12.86 4.56 -9.37
C ILE A 16 -11.62 4.80 -8.49
N LEU A 17 -10.83 3.76 -8.22
CA LEU A 17 -9.60 3.87 -7.41
C LEU A 17 -8.51 4.71 -8.06
N HIS A 18 -8.47 4.78 -9.39
CA HIS A 18 -7.50 5.60 -10.13
C HIS A 18 -8.04 7.00 -10.48
N SER A 19 -9.22 7.38 -9.97
CA SER A 19 -9.79 8.69 -10.23
C SER A 19 -9.08 9.82 -9.45
N THR A 20 -9.10 11.02 -10.00
CA THR A 20 -8.53 12.22 -9.37
C THR A 20 -9.48 12.89 -8.37
N GLU A 21 -10.56 12.21 -7.98
CA GLU A 21 -11.59 12.73 -7.08
C GLU A 21 -11.13 12.79 -5.61
N GLN A 22 -11.93 13.45 -4.77
CA GLN A 22 -11.72 13.46 -3.32
C GLN A 22 -12.01 12.09 -2.73
N GLU A 23 -11.30 11.73 -1.65
CA GLU A 23 -11.40 10.43 -0.98
C GLU A 23 -12.83 10.03 -0.65
N TYR A 24 -13.62 10.94 -0.07
CA TYR A 24 -15.01 10.70 0.27
C TYR A 24 -15.86 10.29 -0.94
N GLU A 25 -15.69 10.96 -2.09
CA GLU A 25 -16.44 10.64 -3.31
C GLU A 25 -15.99 9.30 -3.91
N VAL A 26 -14.70 8.97 -3.83
CA VAL A 26 -14.19 7.66 -4.26
C VAL A 26 -14.76 6.54 -3.40
N ILE A 27 -14.68 6.65 -2.07
CA ILE A 27 -15.24 5.63 -1.15
C ILE A 27 -16.76 5.49 -1.33
N LYS A 28 -17.47 6.60 -1.52
CA LYS A 28 -18.91 6.60 -1.79
C LYS A 28 -19.27 5.95 -3.13
N ARG A 29 -18.44 6.07 -4.16
CA ARG A 29 -18.64 5.36 -5.42
C ARG A 29 -18.32 3.87 -5.28
N LEU A 30 -17.26 3.52 -4.55
CA LEU A 30 -16.88 2.14 -4.28
C LEU A 30 -18.00 1.38 -3.55
N ILE A 31 -18.56 1.97 -2.50
CA ILE A 31 -19.62 1.30 -1.71
C ILE A 31 -20.90 1.03 -2.51
N ASN A 32 -21.13 1.78 -3.60
CA ASN A 32 -22.26 1.56 -4.50
C ASN A 32 -21.98 0.48 -5.56
N VAL A 33 -20.72 0.30 -5.95
CA VAL A 33 -20.32 -0.63 -7.02
C VAL A 33 -19.97 -2.01 -6.47
N ILE A 34 -19.38 -2.10 -5.27
CA ILE A 34 -18.97 -3.37 -4.65
C ILE A 34 -20.09 -4.42 -4.67
N PRO A 35 -21.35 -4.13 -4.26
CA PRO A 35 -22.42 -5.12 -4.31
C PRO A 35 -22.71 -5.66 -5.72
N GLN A 36 -22.44 -4.88 -6.77
CA GLN A 36 -22.65 -5.27 -8.17
C GLN A 36 -21.59 -6.26 -8.69
N CYS A 37 -20.54 -6.52 -7.92
CA CYS A 37 -19.48 -7.48 -8.24
C CYS A 37 -19.74 -8.88 -7.67
N PHE A 38 -20.87 -9.09 -7.02
CA PHE A 38 -21.25 -10.35 -6.36
C PHE A 38 -22.33 -11.08 -7.15
N GLN A 39 -22.49 -12.39 -6.90
CA GLN A 39 -23.46 -13.24 -7.60
C GLN A 39 -24.91 -12.76 -7.43
N PHE A 40 -25.24 -12.20 -6.26
CA PHE A 40 -26.60 -11.72 -5.96
C PHE A 40 -26.64 -10.23 -5.56
N PRO A 41 -26.43 -9.28 -6.50
CA PRO A 41 -26.33 -7.85 -6.17
C PRO A 41 -27.55 -7.26 -5.48
N GLN A 42 -28.75 -7.77 -5.79
CA GLN A 42 -30.03 -7.26 -5.29
C GLN A 42 -30.25 -7.47 -3.79
N VAL A 43 -29.53 -8.43 -3.21
CA VAL A 43 -29.58 -8.78 -1.78
C VAL A 43 -28.22 -8.60 -1.13
N CYS A 44 -27.29 -7.92 -1.82
CA CYS A 44 -25.93 -7.69 -1.38
C CYS A 44 -25.81 -6.30 -0.76
N SER A 45 -25.20 -6.23 0.41
CA SER A 45 -24.89 -4.98 1.12
C SER A 45 -23.41 -4.94 1.45
N SER A 46 -22.77 -3.78 1.32
CA SER A 46 -21.37 -3.61 1.68
C SER A 46 -21.17 -2.51 2.71
N GLU A 47 -20.16 -2.70 3.55
CA GLU A 47 -19.71 -1.78 4.59
C GLU A 47 -18.19 -1.62 4.49
N ILE A 48 -17.69 -0.39 4.53
CA ILE A 48 -16.26 -0.09 4.69
C ILE A 48 -16.10 0.62 6.03
N LEU A 49 -15.21 0.09 6.86
CA LEU A 49 -14.89 0.59 8.19
C LEU A 49 -13.42 0.98 8.22
N VAL A 50 -13.12 2.25 8.48
CA VAL A 50 -11.74 2.74 8.60
C VAL A 50 -11.71 3.74 9.74
N ASN A 51 -10.93 3.46 10.79
CA ASN A 51 -10.91 4.24 12.03
C ASN A 51 -12.34 4.42 12.60
N GLU A 52 -12.82 5.67 12.74
CA GLU A 52 -14.17 6.00 13.20
C GLU A 52 -15.19 6.14 12.06
N ASN A 53 -14.73 6.11 10.81
CA ASN A 53 -15.60 6.30 9.65
C ASN A 53 -16.23 4.99 9.22
N ASN A 54 -17.51 5.07 8.87
CA ASN A 54 -18.29 3.94 8.39
C ASN A 54 -19.08 4.36 7.15
N TRP A 55 -18.82 3.69 6.03
CA TRP A 55 -19.55 3.87 4.78
C TRP A 55 -20.35 2.62 4.45
N ARG A 56 -21.61 2.82 4.09
CA ARG A 56 -22.56 1.74 3.81
C ARG A 56 -23.20 1.92 2.45
N SER A 57 -23.46 0.79 1.78
CA SER A 57 -24.17 0.77 0.52
C SER A 57 -25.62 1.24 0.71
N PRO A 58 -26.31 1.69 -0.36
CA PRO A 58 -27.73 1.94 -0.32
C PRO A 58 -28.51 0.69 0.11
N LEU A 59 -29.63 0.87 0.81
CA LEU A 59 -30.48 -0.23 1.30
C LEU A 59 -29.72 -1.25 2.17
N PHE A 60 -28.73 -0.78 2.94
CA PHE A 60 -27.87 -1.61 3.76
C PHE A 60 -28.65 -2.48 4.77
N GLU A 61 -28.42 -3.78 4.70
CA GLU A 61 -28.89 -4.75 5.69
C GLU A 61 -27.73 -5.60 6.21
N MET A 62 -27.58 -5.65 7.54
CA MET A 62 -26.66 -6.60 8.18
C MET A 62 -27.29 -7.98 8.27
N SER A 63 -26.48 -9.01 8.07
CA SER A 63 -26.90 -10.40 8.27
C SER A 63 -25.76 -11.24 8.86
N LYS A 64 -26.09 -12.48 9.24
CA LYS A 64 -25.07 -13.46 9.66
C LYS A 64 -24.25 -14.00 8.49
N LEU A 65 -24.79 -13.94 7.27
CA LEU A 65 -24.12 -14.42 6.07
C LEU A 65 -23.27 -13.29 5.49
N LYS A 66 -21.99 -13.29 5.86
CA LYS A 66 -21.03 -12.25 5.45
C LYS A 66 -19.66 -12.83 5.12
N ILE A 67 -18.91 -12.08 4.32
CA ILE A 67 -17.46 -12.19 4.19
C ILE A 67 -16.82 -10.85 4.53
N GLU A 68 -15.59 -10.88 5.02
CA GLU A 68 -14.83 -9.68 5.37
C GLU A 68 -13.38 -9.80 4.92
N ALA A 69 -12.78 -8.65 4.61
CA ALA A 69 -11.37 -8.52 4.29
C ALA A 69 -10.79 -7.33 5.06
N GLU A 70 -9.57 -7.47 5.55
CA GLU A 70 -8.88 -6.44 6.33
C GLU A 70 -8.26 -5.37 5.42
N LEU A 71 -8.27 -4.13 5.90
CA LEU A 71 -7.49 -3.01 5.38
C LEU A 71 -6.34 -2.81 6.38
N VAL A 72 -5.23 -3.50 6.14
CA VAL A 72 -4.13 -3.64 7.11
C VAL A 72 -3.43 -2.31 7.36
N LEU A 73 -3.18 -1.54 6.30
CA LEU A 73 -2.46 -0.27 6.37
C LEU A 73 -3.35 0.88 6.88
N ALA A 74 -4.62 0.90 6.48
CA ALA A 74 -5.60 1.90 6.89
C ALA A 74 -6.26 1.57 8.24
N HIS A 75 -5.91 0.43 8.86
CA HIS A 75 -6.50 -0.08 10.10
C HIS A 75 -8.04 -0.16 10.04
N GLY A 76 -8.52 -0.92 9.06
CA GLY A 76 -9.95 -1.03 8.76
C GLY A 76 -10.36 -2.40 8.22
N LYS A 77 -11.57 -2.47 7.68
CA LYS A 77 -12.06 -3.65 6.97
C LYS A 77 -13.18 -3.32 6.00
N ILE A 78 -13.35 -4.19 5.03
CA ILE A 78 -14.50 -4.23 4.14
C ILE A 78 -15.32 -5.45 4.48
N VAL A 79 -16.63 -5.28 4.60
CA VAL A 79 -17.57 -6.35 4.92
C VAL A 79 -18.67 -6.38 3.87
N VAL A 80 -19.00 -7.57 3.39
CA VAL A 80 -20.09 -7.79 2.43
C VAL A 80 -21.07 -8.79 3.01
N TYR A 81 -22.35 -8.47 2.95
CA TYR A 81 -23.46 -9.23 3.52
C TYR A 81 -24.42 -9.66 2.40
N TYR A 82 -24.97 -10.87 2.54
CA TYR A 82 -26.16 -11.27 1.79
C TYR A 82 -27.39 -11.27 2.70
N SER A 83 -28.49 -10.64 2.28
CA SER A 83 -29.74 -10.63 3.06
C SER A 83 -30.33 -12.03 3.16
N THR A 84 -30.66 -12.43 4.39
CA THR A 84 -31.25 -13.74 4.72
C THR A 84 -32.77 -13.75 4.65
N ASN A 85 -33.39 -12.61 4.29
CA ASN A 85 -34.85 -12.47 4.23
C ASN A 85 -35.47 -13.00 2.93
N SER A 86 -34.64 -13.45 1.98
CA SER A 86 -35.10 -13.99 0.71
C SER A 86 -35.44 -15.48 0.84
N SER A 87 -36.66 -15.85 0.44
CA SER A 87 -37.18 -17.23 0.42
C SER A 87 -36.50 -18.13 -0.63
N GLN A 88 -35.33 -17.74 -1.13
CA GLN A 88 -34.61 -18.40 -2.20
C GLN A 88 -33.54 -19.33 -1.63
N ASN A 89 -33.44 -20.52 -2.24
CA ASN A 89 -32.48 -21.58 -1.94
C ASN A 89 -31.07 -21.06 -1.59
N LYS A 90 -30.47 -21.64 -0.53
CA LYS A 90 -29.02 -21.69 -0.21
C LYS A 90 -28.16 -20.59 -0.88
N ILE A 91 -28.39 -19.33 -0.52
CA ILE A 91 -27.45 -18.25 -0.87
C ILE A 91 -26.18 -18.46 -0.05
N ALA A 92 -25.03 -18.43 -0.71
CA ALA A 92 -23.72 -18.57 -0.10
C ALA A 92 -22.69 -17.79 -0.91
N PHE A 93 -21.62 -17.34 -0.25
CA PHE A 93 -20.48 -16.74 -0.94
C PHE A 93 -19.62 -17.81 -1.61
N LEU A 94 -19.11 -17.48 -2.79
CA LEU A 94 -18.14 -18.31 -3.51
C LEU A 94 -16.72 -18.01 -3.02
N HIS A 95 -15.80 -18.95 -3.28
CA HIS A 95 -14.39 -18.74 -2.94
C HIS A 95 -13.79 -17.58 -3.77
N GLU A 96 -14.20 -17.47 -5.02
CA GLU A 96 -13.80 -16.40 -5.95
C GLU A 96 -14.25 -15.02 -5.46
N GLU A 97 -15.42 -14.93 -4.80
CA GLU A 97 -15.92 -13.68 -4.22
C GLU A 97 -15.10 -13.25 -3.00
N MET A 98 -14.64 -14.20 -2.19
CA MET A 98 -13.72 -13.94 -1.09
C MET A 98 -12.35 -13.49 -1.60
N GLN A 99 -11.81 -14.17 -2.64
CA GLN A 99 -10.56 -13.76 -3.28
C GLN A 99 -10.67 -12.35 -3.88
N PHE A 100 -11.77 -12.06 -4.59
CA PHE A 100 -12.06 -10.74 -5.12
C PHE A 100 -12.08 -9.68 -4.00
N LEU A 101 -12.80 -9.93 -2.90
CA LEU A 101 -12.89 -9.00 -1.78
C LEU A 101 -11.51 -8.72 -1.17
N ASN A 102 -10.65 -9.74 -1.01
CA ASN A 102 -9.28 -9.58 -0.51
C ASN A 102 -8.42 -8.74 -1.45
N VAL A 103 -8.49 -8.98 -2.75
CA VAL A 103 -7.74 -8.20 -3.74
C VAL A 103 -8.19 -6.75 -3.72
N ILE A 104 -9.51 -6.49 -3.75
CA ILE A 104 -10.04 -5.12 -3.71
C ILE A 104 -9.71 -4.43 -2.38
N ALA A 105 -9.76 -5.15 -1.26
CA ALA A 105 -9.34 -4.62 0.03
C ALA A 105 -7.90 -4.12 -0.02
N GLN A 106 -6.96 -4.91 -0.56
CA GLN A 106 -5.56 -4.48 -0.71
C GLN A 106 -5.42 -3.20 -1.56
N HIS A 107 -6.21 -3.04 -2.63
CA HIS A 107 -6.14 -1.85 -3.47
C HIS A 107 -6.78 -0.62 -2.81
N ILE A 108 -7.89 -0.81 -2.09
CA ILE A 108 -8.53 0.25 -1.29
C ILE A 108 -7.61 0.68 -0.15
N ASP A 109 -6.96 -0.28 0.52
CA ASP A 109 -6.02 -0.05 1.60
C ASP A 109 -4.86 0.86 1.14
N ASN A 110 -4.26 0.52 -0.02
CA ASN A 110 -3.23 1.34 -0.64
C ASN A 110 -3.73 2.72 -1.07
N TYR A 111 -4.94 2.81 -1.64
CA TYR A 111 -5.54 4.08 -2.07
C TYR A 111 -5.77 5.03 -0.89
N ILE A 112 -6.36 4.52 0.19
CA ILE A 112 -6.67 5.30 1.39
C ILE A 112 -5.37 5.82 1.99
N VAL A 113 -4.35 4.97 2.14
CA VAL A 113 -3.04 5.40 2.64
C VAL A 113 -2.41 6.45 1.73
N GLN A 114 -2.43 6.27 0.41
CA GLN A 114 -1.88 7.25 -0.53
C GLN A 114 -2.60 8.61 -0.43
N LYS A 115 -3.92 8.62 -0.25
CA LYS A 115 -4.70 9.86 -0.11
C LYS A 115 -4.55 10.50 1.26
N LEU A 116 -4.43 9.70 2.32
CA LEU A 116 -4.07 10.17 3.67
C LEU A 116 -2.69 10.82 3.66
N GLU A 117 -1.71 10.22 2.97
CA GLU A 117 -0.36 10.76 2.79
C GLU A 117 -0.35 12.13 2.07
N LEU A 118 -1.16 12.26 1.01
CA LEU A 118 -1.35 13.52 0.27
C LEU A 118 -2.05 14.61 1.10
N GLN A 119 -2.89 14.23 2.07
CA GLN A 119 -3.55 15.16 2.99
C GLN A 119 -2.64 15.54 4.18
N THR A 120 -1.82 14.60 4.68
CA THR A 120 -0.87 14.83 5.79
C THR A 120 0.31 15.74 5.44
N CYS A 121 0.63 15.93 4.15
CA CYS A 121 1.57 17.00 3.76
C CYS A 121 1.09 18.41 4.13
N ASN A 122 -0.18 18.60 4.50
CA ASN A 122 -0.75 19.91 4.78
C ASN A 122 -1.18 20.18 6.24
N SER A 123 -1.18 19.22 7.17
CA SER A 123 -1.52 19.53 8.58
C SER A 123 -1.09 18.48 9.62
N GLU A 124 -0.26 18.95 10.56
CA GLU A 124 0.00 18.48 11.95
C GLU A 124 1.00 17.31 12.19
N SER A 125 2.22 17.72 12.55
CA SER A 125 3.42 16.90 12.83
C SER A 125 3.59 16.47 14.30
N LEU A 126 2.52 16.33 15.10
CA LEU A 126 2.65 16.13 16.55
C LEU A 126 2.35 14.71 17.06
N ASN A 127 1.70 13.84 16.28
CA ASN A 127 1.33 12.46 16.71
C ASN A 127 1.82 11.34 15.77
N GLU A 128 2.66 11.65 14.80
CA GLU A 128 3.24 10.64 13.90
C GLU A 128 4.27 9.79 14.66
N SER A 129 4.18 8.45 14.58
CA SER A 129 5.16 7.53 15.18
C SER A 129 6.49 7.55 14.41
N ASP A 130 7.59 7.13 15.05
CA ASP A 130 8.92 7.15 14.40
C ASP A 130 8.97 6.27 13.17
N ALA A 131 8.34 5.10 13.23
CA ALA A 131 8.21 4.21 12.08
C ALA A 131 7.39 4.85 10.95
N GLN A 132 6.30 5.57 11.27
CA GLN A 132 5.47 6.21 10.27
C GLN A 132 6.21 7.35 9.57
N TRP A 133 6.90 8.19 10.33
CA TRP A 133 7.72 9.27 9.77
C TRP A 133 8.80 8.72 8.84
N ARG A 134 9.51 7.68 9.27
CA ARG A 134 10.54 7.01 8.45
C ARG A 134 9.98 6.37 7.19
N MET A 135 8.80 5.75 7.27
CA MET A 135 8.11 5.21 6.11
C MET A 135 7.77 6.31 5.10
N ASN A 136 7.27 7.45 5.58
CA ASN A 136 6.92 8.61 4.76
C ASN A 136 8.16 9.21 4.09
N VAL A 137 9.27 9.37 4.83
CA VAL A 137 10.57 9.76 4.28
C VAL A 137 11.01 8.76 3.19
N ALA A 138 10.90 7.46 3.45
CA ALA A 138 11.34 6.44 2.51
C ALA A 138 10.55 6.47 1.19
N ARG A 139 9.22 6.62 1.28
CA ARG A 139 8.33 6.77 0.14
C ARG A 139 8.62 8.04 -0.64
N LEU A 140 8.74 9.19 0.03
CA LEU A 140 9.02 10.48 -0.60
C LEU A 140 10.37 10.46 -1.35
N LEU A 141 11.43 10.00 -0.67
CA LEU A 141 12.76 9.87 -1.26
C LEU A 141 12.73 9.00 -2.52
N SER A 142 12.04 7.86 -2.45
CA SER A 142 11.92 6.91 -3.55
C SER A 142 11.15 7.50 -4.74
N GLN A 143 10.05 8.21 -4.47
CA GLN A 143 9.25 8.88 -5.50
C GLN A 143 9.98 10.03 -6.20
N LYS A 144 10.84 10.75 -5.47
CA LYS A 144 11.65 11.84 -6.04
C LYS A 144 12.92 11.35 -6.73
N CYS A 145 13.25 10.07 -6.59
CA CYS A 145 14.47 9.50 -7.14
C CYS A 145 14.39 9.46 -8.68
N PRO A 146 15.39 9.98 -9.41
CA PRO A 146 15.40 9.92 -10.86
C PRO A 146 15.88 8.54 -11.36
N LEU A 147 15.07 7.50 -11.17
CA LEU A 147 15.39 6.08 -11.38
C LEU A 147 16.17 5.83 -12.69
N LYS A 148 15.57 6.20 -13.84
CA LYS A 148 16.13 6.02 -15.19
C LYS A 148 17.49 6.70 -15.38
N LYS A 149 17.70 7.86 -14.77
CA LYS A 149 18.99 8.60 -14.84
C LYS A 149 20.07 7.95 -13.98
N LEU A 150 19.67 7.31 -12.89
CA LEU A 150 20.58 6.63 -11.96
C LEU A 150 20.77 5.14 -12.29
N GLY A 151 20.03 4.60 -13.25
CA GLY A 151 20.06 3.17 -13.61
C GLY A 151 19.42 2.27 -12.57
N ILE A 152 18.54 2.83 -11.74
CA ILE A 152 17.82 2.09 -10.70
C ILE A 152 16.60 1.43 -11.32
N ILE A 153 16.52 0.10 -11.19
CA ILE A 153 15.39 -0.73 -11.62
C ILE A 153 14.30 -0.71 -10.55
N ALA A 154 14.66 -0.86 -9.28
CA ALA A 154 13.70 -0.91 -8.19
C ALA A 154 14.32 -0.44 -6.87
N ILE A 155 13.48 0.17 -6.04
CA ILE A 155 13.82 0.54 -4.66
C ILE A 155 12.87 -0.19 -3.73
N TYR A 156 13.44 -0.86 -2.74
CA TYR A 156 12.72 -1.58 -1.70
C TYR A 156 13.09 -1.05 -0.32
N LEU A 157 12.18 -1.24 0.63
CA LEU A 157 12.38 -1.00 2.05
C LEU A 157 12.49 -2.33 2.80
N ILE A 158 13.46 -2.44 3.69
CA ILE A 158 13.63 -3.60 4.57
C ILE A 158 13.68 -3.15 6.04
N GLY A 159 13.92 -4.09 6.95
CA GLY A 159 14.22 -3.78 8.35
C GLY A 159 13.05 -3.28 9.20
N SER A 160 13.38 -2.47 10.20
CA SER A 160 12.48 -2.10 11.30
C SER A 160 11.35 -1.17 10.86
N VAL A 161 11.60 -0.31 9.86
CA VAL A 161 10.60 0.62 9.31
C VAL A 161 9.51 -0.15 8.58
N LYS A 162 9.90 -1.13 7.74
CA LYS A 162 8.96 -2.02 7.05
C LYS A 162 8.02 -2.76 8.02
N SER A 163 8.55 -3.18 9.16
CA SER A 163 7.79 -3.93 10.18
C SER A 163 7.08 -3.06 11.22
N LEU A 164 7.05 -1.73 11.03
CA LEU A 164 6.47 -0.75 11.94
C LEU A 164 7.03 -0.80 13.38
N LYS A 165 8.29 -1.24 13.53
CA LYS A 165 9.00 -1.38 14.82
C LYS A 165 10.14 -0.37 14.99
N ALA A 166 10.35 0.52 14.02
CA ALA A 166 11.40 1.52 14.08
C ALA A 166 11.14 2.54 15.20
N GLY A 167 12.19 2.86 15.94
CA GLY A 167 12.20 3.86 17.00
C GLY A 167 12.97 5.14 16.63
N PRO A 168 13.20 6.00 17.62
CA PRO A 168 13.85 7.30 17.45
C PRO A 168 15.27 7.28 16.87
N ALA A 169 16.01 6.19 17.12
CA ALA A 169 17.38 5.99 16.67
C ALA A 169 17.51 4.96 15.53
N SER A 170 16.39 4.44 15.01
CA SER A 170 16.40 3.44 13.95
C SER A 170 16.73 4.04 12.58
N ASP A 171 17.38 3.21 11.81
CA ASP A 171 17.77 3.37 10.42
C ASP A 171 16.55 3.22 9.48
N ILE A 172 16.70 3.71 8.26
CA ILE A 172 15.82 3.46 7.12
C ILE A 172 16.62 2.60 6.15
N ASP A 173 16.36 1.30 6.17
CA ASP A 173 17.09 0.32 5.37
C ASP A 173 16.54 0.23 3.95
N PHE A 174 17.31 0.72 2.98
CA PHE A 174 16.99 0.59 1.56
C PHE A 174 17.74 -0.56 0.92
N LEU A 175 17.01 -1.30 0.09
CA LEU A 175 17.59 -2.24 -0.86
C LEU A 175 17.32 -1.72 -2.27
N VAL A 176 18.36 -1.38 -3.01
CA VAL A 176 18.25 -0.76 -4.34
C VAL A 176 18.82 -1.70 -5.38
N HIS A 177 17.95 -2.11 -6.30
CA HIS A 177 18.30 -2.88 -7.48
C HIS A 177 18.62 -1.94 -8.64
N TYR A 178 19.84 -2.03 -9.16
CA TYR A 178 20.32 -1.19 -10.25
C TYR A 178 21.03 -1.98 -11.34
N LYS A 179 21.05 -1.43 -12.56
CA LYS A 179 21.81 -1.95 -13.69
C LYS A 179 23.28 -1.58 -13.51
N ASN A 180 24.13 -2.57 -13.28
CA ASN A 180 25.58 -2.34 -13.15
C ASN A 180 26.21 -1.87 -14.48
N GLU A 181 25.70 -2.35 -15.59
CA GLU A 181 26.20 -1.99 -16.92
C GLU A 181 25.81 -0.54 -17.26
N ASN A 182 26.81 0.32 -17.37
CA ASN A 182 26.74 1.74 -17.77
C ASN A 182 26.32 2.76 -16.70
N TYR A 183 26.08 2.35 -15.45
CA TYR A 183 25.74 3.27 -14.37
C TYR A 183 26.75 3.23 -13.23
N ASN A 184 27.08 4.42 -12.72
CA ASN A 184 28.03 4.56 -11.62
C ASN A 184 27.28 4.61 -10.29
N LYS A 185 27.46 3.57 -9.48
CA LYS A 185 26.86 3.46 -8.14
C LYS A 185 27.13 4.67 -7.23
N LYS A 186 28.21 5.41 -7.45
CA LYS A 186 28.51 6.64 -6.68
C LYS A 186 27.44 7.71 -6.81
N PHE A 187 26.71 7.77 -7.93
CA PHE A 187 25.59 8.71 -8.07
C PHE A 187 24.37 8.27 -7.25
N ILE A 188 24.15 6.95 -7.13
CA ILE A 188 23.12 6.41 -6.24
C ILE A 188 23.50 6.70 -4.80
N GLU A 189 24.73 6.34 -4.39
CA GLU A 189 25.28 6.61 -3.06
C GLU A 189 25.18 8.12 -2.71
N ALA A 190 25.54 9.01 -3.64
CA ALA A 190 25.45 10.46 -3.44
C ALA A 190 24.00 10.95 -3.29
N TYR A 191 23.04 10.38 -4.04
CA TYR A 191 21.62 10.73 -3.91
C TYR A 191 21.11 10.38 -2.50
N PHE A 192 21.34 9.14 -2.05
CA PHE A 192 20.90 8.68 -0.72
C PHE A 192 21.62 9.42 0.41
N SER A 193 22.93 9.67 0.28
CA SER A 193 23.70 10.46 1.25
C SER A 193 23.21 11.90 1.35
N GLY A 194 22.82 12.53 0.23
CA GLY A 194 22.22 13.86 0.25
C GLY A 194 20.91 13.91 1.04
N TRP A 195 20.07 12.89 0.87
CA TRP A 195 18.85 12.75 1.67
C TRP A 195 19.14 12.49 3.14
N ASP A 196 20.08 11.60 3.44
CA ASP A 196 20.48 11.27 4.81
C ASP A 196 20.87 12.54 5.60
N HIS A 197 21.76 13.35 5.03
CA HIS A 197 22.15 14.64 5.61
C HIS A 197 20.99 15.62 5.80
N SER A 198 19.99 15.58 4.90
CA SER A 198 18.83 16.48 5.00
C SER A 198 17.89 16.12 6.15
N ILE A 199 17.72 14.82 6.44
CA ILE A 199 16.73 14.33 7.41
C ILE A 199 17.27 14.16 8.83
N ILE A 200 18.59 14.11 9.03
CA ILE A 200 19.21 14.01 10.37
C ILE A 200 18.74 15.12 11.31
N ASN A 201 18.71 16.36 10.82
CA ASN A 201 18.26 17.50 11.61
C ASN A 201 16.76 17.45 11.91
N GLU A 202 15.96 16.90 11.01
CA GLU A 202 14.52 16.71 11.24
C GLU A 202 14.28 15.63 12.30
N ASN A 203 15.02 14.52 12.24
CA ASN A 203 14.98 13.47 13.25
C ASN A 203 15.33 14.00 14.64
N LEU A 204 16.42 14.79 14.75
CA LEU A 204 16.83 15.39 16.00
C LEU A 204 15.75 16.31 16.57
N LYS A 205 15.16 17.17 15.73
CA LYS A 205 14.07 18.08 16.15
C LYS A 205 12.83 17.32 16.61
N ARG A 206 12.48 16.24 15.91
CA ARG A 206 11.28 15.45 16.17
C ARG A 206 11.42 14.57 17.41
N THR A 207 12.58 13.95 17.59
CA THR A 207 12.76 12.87 18.56
C THR A 207 13.71 13.21 19.71
N GLY A 208 14.58 14.20 19.54
CA GLY A 208 15.68 14.50 20.45
C GLY A 208 16.90 13.58 20.31
N TYR A 209 16.86 12.57 19.43
CA TYR A 209 17.97 11.63 19.23
C TYR A 209 18.92 12.15 18.16
N GLN A 210 20.20 12.23 18.52
CA GLN A 210 21.28 12.54 17.59
C GLN A 210 21.76 11.24 16.93
N CYS A 211 21.68 11.20 15.60
CA CYS A 211 22.13 10.09 14.77
C CYS A 211 23.21 10.59 13.81
N GLU A 212 24.25 9.78 13.58
CA GLU A 212 25.30 10.09 12.59
C GLU A 212 24.85 9.80 11.16
N SER A 213 24.02 8.76 11.00
CA SER A 213 23.35 8.36 9.78
C SER A 213 21.96 7.85 10.14
N ILE A 214 21.00 8.03 9.25
CA ILE A 214 19.63 7.52 9.35
C ILE A 214 19.31 6.58 8.20
N ILE A 215 19.96 6.73 7.05
CA ILE A 215 19.73 5.91 5.87
C ILE A 215 20.83 4.85 5.79
N GLU A 216 20.42 3.58 5.75
CA GLU A 216 21.30 2.46 5.39
C GLU A 216 20.98 2.03 3.96
N LEU A 217 21.99 2.01 3.08
CA LEU A 217 21.82 1.69 1.66
C LEU A 217 22.52 0.38 1.30
N HIS A 218 21.74 -0.59 0.86
CA HIS A 218 22.21 -1.83 0.24
C HIS A 218 21.98 -1.80 -1.27
N LEU A 219 23.05 -1.95 -2.05
CA LEU A 219 22.99 -2.00 -3.51
C LEU A 219 23.08 -3.45 -3.99
N ILE A 220 22.22 -3.83 -4.93
CA ILE A 220 22.23 -5.14 -5.57
C ILE A 220 22.05 -5.02 -7.09
N THR A 221 22.59 -6.00 -7.80
CA THR A 221 22.55 -6.10 -9.26
C THR A 221 21.73 -7.31 -9.71
N ASP A 222 21.47 -7.43 -11.01
CA ASP A 222 20.85 -8.64 -11.58
C ASP A 222 21.65 -9.92 -11.27
N GLU A 223 22.98 -9.82 -11.24
CA GLU A 223 23.86 -10.93 -10.91
C GLU A 223 23.72 -11.35 -9.44
N ASP A 224 23.61 -10.38 -8.52
CA ASP A 224 23.37 -10.66 -7.10
C ASP A 224 22.06 -11.41 -6.90
N ILE A 225 20.98 -10.96 -7.57
CA ILE A 225 19.66 -11.59 -7.50
C ILE A 225 19.72 -13.03 -8.03
N LYS A 226 20.42 -13.25 -9.15
CA LYS A 226 20.60 -14.59 -9.74
C LYS A 226 21.38 -15.50 -8.79
N ASN A 227 22.38 -14.96 -8.11
CA ASN A 227 23.26 -15.70 -7.20
C ASN A 227 22.67 -15.87 -5.78
N LYS A 228 21.49 -15.27 -5.50
CA LYS A 228 20.82 -15.30 -4.19
C LYS A 228 21.71 -14.85 -3.03
N THR A 229 22.54 -13.83 -3.24
CA THR A 229 23.46 -13.29 -2.21
C THR A 229 22.70 -12.52 -1.13
N SER A 230 23.10 -12.68 0.15
CA SER A 230 22.59 -12.03 1.38
C SER A 230 21.16 -11.47 1.32
N TYR A 231 20.99 -10.22 0.90
CA TYR A 231 19.71 -9.48 0.94
C TYR A 231 18.76 -9.83 -0.21
N THR A 232 19.24 -10.48 -1.26
CA THR A 232 18.42 -10.84 -2.43
C THR A 232 17.42 -11.97 -2.14
N ILE A 233 17.68 -12.76 -1.09
CA ILE A 233 16.73 -13.75 -0.55
C ILE A 233 15.42 -13.07 -0.15
N MET A 234 15.46 -11.79 0.22
CA MET A 234 14.28 -11.02 0.63
C MET A 234 13.41 -10.60 -0.56
N ILE A 235 13.90 -10.65 -1.80
CA ILE A 235 13.11 -10.33 -2.99
C ILE A 235 12.25 -11.56 -3.34
N GLY A 236 10.94 -11.48 -3.05
CA GLY A 236 9.98 -12.57 -3.30
C GLY A 236 9.87 -13.62 -2.19
N ALA A 237 10.47 -13.40 -1.01
CA ALA A 237 10.29 -14.26 0.15
C ALA A 237 8.85 -14.19 0.72
N ILE A 238 8.41 -15.25 1.39
CA ILE A 238 7.06 -15.31 1.98
C ILE A 238 7.01 -14.59 3.35
N GLU A 239 8.05 -14.72 4.18
CA GLU A 239 8.03 -14.24 5.57
C GLU A 239 8.83 -12.95 5.81
N ASN A 240 9.97 -12.77 5.14
CA ASN A 240 10.83 -11.58 5.29
C ASN A 240 11.07 -10.88 3.95
N ASN A 241 9.97 -10.54 3.25
CA ASN A 241 10.07 -9.87 1.95
C ASN A 241 10.60 -8.45 2.02
N ALA A 242 11.27 -7.98 0.99
CA ALA A 242 11.49 -6.56 0.80
C ALA A 242 10.17 -5.90 0.36
N LEU A 243 9.81 -4.76 0.96
CA LEU A 243 8.63 -3.99 0.55
C LEU A 243 9.02 -3.16 -0.67
N LEU A 244 8.43 -3.44 -1.83
CA LEU A 244 8.64 -2.64 -3.03
C LEU A 244 8.05 -1.24 -2.84
N LEU A 245 8.90 -0.21 -2.92
CA LEU A 245 8.46 1.20 -2.86
C LEU A 245 8.17 1.75 -4.26
N ILE A 246 9.08 1.52 -5.20
CA ILE A 246 8.94 1.95 -6.60
C ILE A 246 9.78 1.05 -7.51
N LYS A 247 9.30 0.89 -8.75
CA LYS A 247 10.01 0.19 -9.83
C LYS A 247 10.00 1.07 -11.08
N GLU A 248 11.10 1.07 -11.83
CA GLU A 248 11.17 1.67 -13.16
C GLU A 248 10.12 0.98 -14.06
N SER A 249 9.19 1.77 -14.60
CA SER A 249 8.21 1.31 -15.58
C SER A 249 8.88 1.16 -16.95
N ASP A 250 8.48 0.16 -17.73
CA ASP A 250 9.05 -0.16 -19.05
C ASP A 250 8.66 0.84 -20.17
N GLU A 251 8.52 2.14 -19.86
CA GLU A 251 8.19 3.21 -20.82
C GLU A 251 9.41 3.88 -21.48
#